data_AF-A0A9N9WEC2-F1
#
_entry.id   AF-A0A9N9WEC2-F1
#
_cell.length_a   1.000
_cell.length_b   1.000
_cell.length_c   1.000
_cell.angle_alpha   90.00
_cell.angle_beta   90.00
_cell.angle_gamma   90.00
#
_symmetry.space_group_name_H-M   'P 1'
#
loop_
_entity.id
_entity.type
_entity.pdbx_description
1 polymer ?
#
loop_
_entity_poly.entity_id
_entity_poly.type
_entity_poly.pdbx_seq_one_letter_code
_entity_poly.pdbx_strand_id
1 'polypeptide(L)'
;MTEKINNNLNRSLSDTDVDRVGLQRQDSILITPPSFAPRMKRRRESDSLNEITALREEMQNMCKTLLAAQEHEFKKNTVILQGIQQTSVSIESSISFLTAQNEELKKKVELLEGKIKQDNLYIITLEDRLEIMQLEGRKANFEIKNVPKKPNETTEDLLNMVFTLSRSVAFTILQSERGGYVLLMGQNTYRTHGKNMDRNVTWYCSKRRWTLCQASKDDKKPAIVEC
;
A
#
# COMPACT_ATOMS: atom_id res chain seq x y z
N MET A 1 -1.70 16.43 -3.49
CA MET A 1 -2.10 17.33 -2.39
C MET A 1 -0.84 17.83 -1.74
N THR A 2 -0.47 19.09 -1.99
CA THR A 2 0.76 19.72 -1.47
C THR A 2 0.40 20.60 -0.29
N GLU A 3 0.76 20.17 0.92
CA GLU A 3 0.58 20.96 2.15
C GLU A 3 1.50 22.18 2.16
N LYS A 4 0.90 23.36 2.34
CA LYS A 4 1.63 24.61 2.59
C LYS A 4 2.08 24.62 4.05
N ILE A 5 3.36 24.32 4.28
CA ILE A 5 3.98 24.43 5.60
C ILE A 5 4.17 25.92 5.92
N ASN A 6 3.54 26.36 7.01
CA ASN A 6 3.46 27.75 7.43
C ASN A 6 4.66 28.05 8.37
N ASN A 7 5.74 28.61 7.84
CA ASN A 7 7.03 28.85 8.54
C ASN A 7 7.04 30.08 9.47
N ASN A 8 5.96 30.38 10.19
CA ASN A 8 5.82 31.65 10.91
C ASN A 8 6.00 31.56 12.44
N LEU A 9 7.05 30.88 12.92
CA LEU A 9 7.25 30.61 14.36
C LEU A 9 8.62 30.98 14.96
N ASN A 10 9.48 31.72 14.24
CA ASN A 10 10.82 32.11 14.73
C ASN A 10 11.00 33.62 15.00
N ARG A 11 9.95 34.36 15.33
CA ARG A 11 10.11 35.73 15.86
C ARG A 11 10.21 35.70 17.38
N SER A 12 11.43 35.55 17.89
CA SER A 12 11.77 35.81 19.29
C SER A 12 11.53 37.30 19.60
N LEU A 13 10.76 37.57 20.65
CA LEU A 13 10.36 38.91 21.12
C LEU A 13 11.39 39.59 22.04
N SER A 14 12.68 39.21 21.97
CA SER A 14 13.68 39.60 22.96
C SER A 14 14.64 40.72 22.55
N ASP A 15 14.53 41.28 21.35
CA ASP A 15 15.37 42.42 20.94
C ASP A 15 14.85 43.71 21.56
N THR A 16 15.15 43.90 22.84
CA THR A 16 15.01 45.20 23.51
C THR A 16 16.25 46.01 23.16
N ASP A 17 16.08 46.96 22.26
CA ASP A 17 17.13 47.84 21.73
C ASP A 17 17.62 48.81 22.84
N VAL A 18 18.66 48.41 23.59
CA VAL A 18 19.22 49.18 24.72
C VAL A 18 20.08 50.36 24.25
N ASP A 19 20.40 50.45 22.96
CA ASP A 19 21.30 51.46 22.41
C ASP A 19 20.67 52.86 22.26
N ARG A 20 19.41 53.06 22.68
CA ARG A 20 18.70 54.34 22.53
C ARG A 20 18.68 55.25 23.76
N VAL A 21 19.52 55.00 24.76
CA VAL A 21 19.67 55.87 25.95
C VAL A 21 21.07 56.50 25.97
N GLY A 22 21.34 57.36 25.00
CA GLY A 22 22.59 58.09 24.95
C GLY A 22 22.49 59.27 24.02
N LEU A 23 21.87 60.38 24.47
CA LEU A 23 22.28 61.77 24.19
C LEU A 23 21.19 62.74 24.70
N GLN A 24 21.25 63.07 25.99
CA GLN A 24 20.79 64.38 26.44
C GLN A 24 21.65 64.82 27.64
N ARG A 25 22.91 65.13 27.34
CA ARG A 25 23.68 66.09 28.13
C ARG A 25 23.11 67.47 27.82
N GLN A 26 22.30 68.00 28.73
CA GLN A 26 22.20 69.44 28.89
C GLN A 26 22.61 69.79 30.31
N ASP A 27 23.66 70.59 30.34
CA ASP A 27 24.29 71.16 31.51
C ASP A 27 23.29 71.99 32.30
N SER A 28 22.86 71.47 33.47
CA SER A 28 22.30 72.31 34.52
C SER A 28 23.27 72.29 35.70
N ILE A 29 24.17 73.26 35.67
CA ILE A 29 25.03 73.65 36.78
C ILE A 29 24.11 74.21 37.88
N LEU A 30 23.44 73.32 38.62
CA LEU A 30 22.77 73.66 39.86
C LEU A 30 23.82 73.64 40.96
N ILE A 31 24.44 74.82 41.11
CA ILE A 31 25.28 75.20 42.25
C ILE A 31 24.43 75.03 43.50
N THR A 32 24.63 73.92 44.21
CA THR A 32 24.11 73.76 45.57
C THR A 32 24.84 74.77 46.46
N PRO A 33 24.14 75.66 47.18
CA PRO A 33 24.77 76.69 48.01
C PRO A 33 25.66 76.07 49.10
N PRO A 34 26.84 76.65 49.41
CA PRO A 34 27.71 76.15 50.47
C PRO A 34 27.10 76.48 51.84
N SER A 35 26.28 75.58 52.37
CA SER A 35 25.78 75.68 53.75
C SER A 35 26.86 75.20 54.72
N PHE A 36 27.76 76.10 55.08
CA PHE A 36 28.74 75.91 56.15
C PHE A 36 28.08 76.16 57.52
N ALA A 37 27.15 75.27 57.91
CA ALA A 37 26.80 75.14 59.31
C ALA A 37 27.91 74.33 60.00
N PRO A 38 28.57 74.83 61.08
CA PRO A 38 29.53 74.06 61.85
C PRO A 38 28.78 72.91 62.53
N ARG A 39 28.77 71.75 61.84
CA ARG A 39 28.19 70.52 62.34
C ARG A 39 29.03 70.11 63.55
N MET A 40 28.46 70.22 64.75
CA MET A 40 29.08 69.67 65.97
C MET A 40 29.55 68.25 65.65
N LYS A 41 30.85 68.01 65.80
CA LYS A 41 31.44 66.68 65.70
C LYS A 41 30.81 65.84 66.81
N ARG A 42 29.70 65.17 66.50
CA ARG A 42 29.16 64.09 67.34
C ARG A 42 30.30 63.11 67.53
N ARG A 43 30.64 62.85 68.79
CA ARG A 43 31.61 61.85 69.19
C ARG A 43 31.20 60.55 68.51
N ARG A 44 32.03 60.01 67.61
CA ARG A 44 31.77 58.72 66.97
C ARG A 44 31.84 57.67 68.08
N GLU A 45 30.70 57.06 68.40
CA GLU A 45 30.65 55.88 69.27
C GLU A 45 31.46 54.75 68.62
N SER A 46 32.26 54.07 69.42
CA SER A 46 33.16 52.98 68.99
C SER A 46 32.43 51.68 68.61
N ASP A 47 31.10 51.62 68.76
CA ASP A 47 30.28 50.44 68.47
C ASP A 47 30.08 50.18 66.96
N SER A 48 30.46 51.13 66.10
CA SER A 48 30.35 51.04 64.63
C SER A 48 31.06 49.84 64.00
N LEU A 49 32.10 49.28 64.62
CA LEU A 49 32.87 48.17 64.05
C LEU A 49 32.08 46.85 64.08
N ASN A 50 31.34 46.61 65.17
CA ASN A 50 30.57 45.37 65.35
C ASN A 50 29.36 45.32 64.40
N GLU A 51 28.72 46.46 64.13
CA GLU A 51 27.62 46.56 63.17
C GLU A 51 28.09 46.28 61.73
N ILE A 52 29.25 46.80 61.35
CA ILE A 52 29.83 46.56 60.02
C ILE A 52 30.21 45.08 59.85
N THR A 53 30.76 44.43 60.89
CA THR A 53 31.06 43.00 60.83
C THR A 53 29.79 42.16 60.73
N ALA A 54 28.74 42.49 61.48
CA ALA A 54 27.45 41.80 61.42
C ALA A 54 26.80 41.95 60.03
N LEU A 55 26.77 43.17 59.47
CA LEU A 55 26.27 43.42 58.12
C LEU A 55 27.06 42.63 57.06
N ARG A 56 28.39 42.58 57.19
CA ARG A 56 29.24 41.80 56.29
C ARG A 56 28.91 40.31 56.34
N GLU A 57 28.72 39.77 57.54
CA GLU A 57 28.35 38.37 57.72
C GLU A 57 26.96 38.09 57.13
N GLU A 58 25.99 38.98 57.32
CA GLU A 58 24.66 38.88 56.73
C GLU A 58 24.71 38.87 55.19
N MET A 59 25.45 39.80 54.58
CA MET A 59 25.64 39.83 53.12
C MET A 59 26.32 38.57 52.60
N GLN A 60 27.34 38.07 53.31
CA GLN A 60 28.00 36.82 52.95
C GLN A 60 27.04 35.63 53.03
N ASN A 61 26.21 35.57 54.07
CA ASN A 61 25.22 34.52 54.24
C ASN A 61 24.16 34.60 53.13
N MET A 62 23.71 35.80 52.76
CA MET A 62 22.77 36.01 51.65
C MET A 62 23.35 35.57 50.30
N CYS A 63 24.61 35.90 50.00
CA CYS A 63 25.27 35.44 48.78
C CYS A 63 25.41 33.90 48.77
N LYS A 64 25.75 33.30 49.92
CA LYS A 64 25.86 31.83 50.04
C LYS A 64 24.51 31.14 49.80
N THR A 65 23.42 31.64 50.37
CA THR A 65 22.09 31.04 50.17
C THR A 65 21.61 31.18 48.73
N LEU A 66 21.86 32.33 48.09
CA LEU A 66 21.55 32.54 46.67
C LEU A 66 22.34 31.59 45.77
N LEU A 67 23.65 31.44 46.00
CA LEU A 67 24.49 30.52 45.22
C LEU A 67 24.06 29.06 45.41
N ALA A 68 23.74 28.66 46.64
CA ALA A 68 23.25 27.31 46.91
C ALA A 68 21.90 27.03 46.24
N ALA A 69 20.96 27.99 46.27
CA ALA A 69 19.69 27.87 45.58
C ALA A 69 19.87 27.82 44.06
N GLN A 70 20.79 28.61 43.51
CA GLN A 70 21.11 28.61 42.09
C GLN A 70 21.74 27.27 41.66
N GLU A 71 22.67 26.74 42.44
CA GLU A 71 23.28 25.42 42.19
C GLU A 71 22.21 24.30 42.19
N HIS A 72 21.25 24.37 43.12
CA HIS A 72 20.13 23.44 43.18
C HIS A 72 19.27 23.50 41.91
N GLU A 73 18.86 24.69 41.48
CA GLU A 73 18.08 24.85 40.24
C GLU A 73 18.87 24.42 39.00
N PHE A 74 20.19 24.67 38.94
CA PHE A 74 21.04 24.17 37.86
C PHE A 74 21.06 22.64 37.78
N LYS A 75 21.18 21.95 38.92
CA LYS A 75 21.13 20.49 38.97
C LYS A 75 19.77 19.97 38.48
N LYS A 76 18.69 20.57 38.94
CA LYS A 76 17.32 20.22 38.50
C LYS A 76 17.13 20.42 36.99
N ASN A 77 17.57 21.56 36.45
CA ASN A 77 17.48 21.84 35.01
C ASN A 77 18.33 20.86 34.19
N THR A 78 19.52 20.49 34.68
CA THR A 78 20.39 19.50 34.02
C THR A 78 19.69 18.14 33.88
N VAL A 79 19.00 17.67 34.94
CA VAL A 79 18.25 16.41 34.89
C VAL A 79 17.08 16.50 33.88
N ILE A 80 16.36 17.61 33.85
CA ILE A 80 15.27 17.82 32.88
C ILE A 80 15.80 17.79 31.44
N LEU A 81 16.92 18.47 31.18
CA LEU A 81 17.55 18.48 29.85
C LEU A 81 18.02 17.09 29.41
N GLN A 82 18.60 16.31 30.32
CA GLN A 82 18.96 14.91 30.05
C GLN A 82 17.72 14.06 29.72
N GLY A 83 16.61 14.27 30.44
CA GLY A 83 15.34 13.62 30.14
C GLY A 83 14.83 13.96 28.73
N ILE A 84 14.85 15.24 28.36
CA ILE A 84 14.43 15.70 27.02
C ILE A 84 15.32 15.08 25.94
N GLN A 85 16.64 15.07 26.15
CA GLN A 85 17.58 14.45 25.21
C GLN A 85 17.30 12.96 25.03
N GLN A 86 17.07 12.23 26.13
CA GLN A 86 16.74 10.81 26.08
C GLN A 86 15.41 10.55 25.35
N THR A 87 14.39 11.37 25.59
CA THR A 87 13.11 11.24 24.86
C THR A 87 13.27 11.52 23.38
N SER A 88 14.12 12.49 23.00
CA SER A 88 14.39 12.82 21.60
C SER A 88 15.05 11.64 20.86
N VAL A 89 16.07 11.03 21.48
CA VAL A 89 16.72 9.82 20.93
C VAL A 89 15.73 8.65 20.81
N SER A 90 14.85 8.46 21.79
CA SER A 90 13.81 7.42 21.74
C SER A 90 12.80 7.65 20.61
N ILE A 91 12.39 8.91 20.39
CA ILE A 91 11.51 9.29 19.29
C ILE A 91 12.19 9.03 17.94
N GLU A 92 13.44 9.44 17.78
CA GLU A 92 14.23 9.19 16.55
C GLU A 92 14.34 7.69 16.26
N SER A 93 14.64 6.87 17.27
CA SER A 93 14.67 5.41 17.13
C SER A 93 13.31 4.84 16.71
N SER A 94 12.22 5.34 17.28
CA SER A 94 10.86 4.90 16.96
C SER A 94 10.47 5.28 15.52
N ILE A 95 10.84 6.49 15.09
CA ILE A 95 10.62 6.96 13.71
C ILE A 95 11.41 6.10 12.72
N SER A 96 12.69 5.84 12.99
CA SER A 96 13.54 5.00 12.13
C SER A 96 12.94 3.59 11.96
N PHE A 97 12.48 2.99 13.06
CA PHE A 97 11.83 1.69 13.04
C PHE A 97 10.53 1.68 12.23
N LEU A 98 9.65 2.67 12.42
CA LEU A 98 8.40 2.80 11.66
C LEU A 98 8.65 3.02 10.17
N THR A 99 9.67 3.81 9.82
CA THR A 99 10.09 4.01 8.43
C THR A 99 10.52 2.69 7.79
N ALA A 100 11.36 1.90 8.48
CA ALA A 100 11.80 0.60 7.97
C ALA A 100 10.61 -0.37 7.76
N GLN A 101 9.65 -0.41 8.70
CA GLN A 101 8.44 -1.21 8.53
C GLN A 101 7.57 -0.74 7.35
N ASN A 102 7.40 0.57 7.19
CA ASN A 102 6.64 1.13 6.08
C ASN A 102 7.28 0.78 4.73
N GLU A 103 8.60 0.82 4.62
CA GLU A 103 9.31 0.37 3.42
C GLU A 103 9.11 -1.12 3.13
N GLU A 104 9.15 -1.97 4.15
CA GLU A 104 8.90 -3.40 4.00
C GLU A 104 7.45 -3.69 3.54
N LEU A 105 6.47 -3.04 4.16
CA LEU A 105 5.06 -3.16 3.78
C LEU A 105 4.84 -2.68 2.34
N LYS A 106 5.45 -1.56 1.96
CA LYS A 106 5.38 -1.05 0.57
C LYS A 106 5.92 -2.08 -0.42
N LYS A 107 7.07 -2.70 -0.14
CA LYS A 107 7.63 -3.78 -0.99
C LYS A 107 6.68 -4.98 -1.10
N LYS A 108 6.04 -5.38 0.00
CA LYS A 108 5.04 -6.47 0.00
C LYS A 108 3.82 -6.13 -0.86
N VAL A 109 3.33 -4.90 -0.78
CA VAL A 109 2.22 -4.42 -1.62
C VAL A 109 2.60 -4.46 -3.10
N GLU A 110 3.75 -3.91 -3.47
CA GLU A 110 4.24 -3.92 -4.86
C GLU A 110 4.39 -5.36 -5.41
N LEU A 111 4.87 -6.30 -4.59
CA LEU A 111 4.97 -7.72 -4.95
C LEU A 111 3.59 -8.33 -5.21
N LEU A 112 2.62 -8.10 -4.31
CA LEU A 112 1.27 -8.62 -4.46
C LEU A 112 0.56 -8.04 -5.68
N GLU A 113 0.71 -6.74 -5.94
CA GLU A 113 0.19 -6.10 -7.16
C GLU A 113 0.81 -6.68 -8.43
N GLY A 114 2.11 -6.97 -8.42
CA GLY A 114 2.80 -7.65 -9.52
C GLY A 114 2.22 -9.05 -9.77
N LYS A 115 1.98 -9.82 -8.70
CA LYS A 115 1.38 -11.15 -8.79
C LYS A 115 -0.06 -11.11 -9.32
N ILE A 116 -0.88 -10.17 -8.85
CA ILE A 116 -2.26 -9.99 -9.35
C ILE A 116 -2.26 -9.74 -10.86
N LYS A 117 -1.33 -8.93 -11.37
CA LYS A 117 -1.20 -8.69 -12.82
C LYS A 117 -0.84 -9.97 -13.59
N GLN A 118 0.10 -10.76 -13.08
CA GLN A 118 0.50 -12.03 -13.70
C GLN A 118 -0.65 -13.05 -13.69
N ASP A 119 -1.34 -13.19 -12.56
CA ASP A 119 -2.48 -14.09 -12.40
C ASP A 119 -3.62 -13.71 -13.35
N ASN A 120 -3.91 -12.41 -13.51
CA ASN A 120 -4.92 -11.94 -14.46
C ASN A 120 -4.56 -12.28 -15.92
N LEU A 121 -3.30 -12.11 -16.33
CA LEU A 121 -2.84 -12.50 -17.67
C LEU A 121 -2.97 -14.01 -17.89
N TYR A 122 -2.67 -14.80 -16.85
CA TYR A 122 -2.83 -16.24 -16.90
C TYR A 122 -4.30 -16.65 -17.01
N ILE A 123 -5.21 -16.00 -16.25
CA ILE A 123 -6.66 -16.22 -16.35
C ILE A 123 -7.14 -15.95 -17.78
N ILE A 124 -6.79 -14.80 -18.37
CA ILE A 124 -7.17 -14.46 -19.76
C ILE A 124 -6.70 -15.54 -20.74
N THR A 125 -5.45 -15.99 -20.59
CA THR A 125 -4.89 -17.05 -21.45
C THR A 125 -5.65 -18.38 -21.32
N LEU A 126 -6.08 -18.73 -20.10
CA LEU A 126 -6.88 -19.93 -19.87
C LEU A 126 -8.30 -19.79 -20.43
N GLU A 127 -8.91 -18.61 -20.30
CA GLU A 127 -10.23 -18.30 -20.85
C GLU A 127 -10.22 -18.42 -22.37
N ASP A 128 -9.23 -17.82 -23.04
CA ASP A 128 -9.06 -17.93 -24.49
C ASP A 128 -8.91 -19.39 -24.94
N ARG A 129 -8.10 -20.17 -24.22
CA ARG A 129 -7.91 -21.60 -24.53
C ARG A 129 -9.21 -22.39 -24.35
N LEU A 130 -9.96 -22.11 -23.29
CA LEU A 130 -11.25 -22.74 -23.02
C LEU A 130 -12.26 -22.39 -24.11
N GLU A 131 -12.32 -21.12 -24.53
CA GLU A 131 -13.16 -20.68 -25.64
C GLU A 131 -12.80 -21.43 -26.92
N ILE A 132 -11.52 -21.50 -27.29
CA ILE A 132 -11.06 -22.25 -28.47
C ILE A 132 -11.53 -23.71 -28.40
N MET A 133 -11.34 -24.38 -27.26
CA MET A 133 -11.77 -25.77 -27.09
C MET A 133 -13.29 -25.92 -27.25
N GLN A 134 -14.08 -24.99 -26.72
CA GLN A 134 -15.54 -25.00 -26.88
C GLN A 134 -15.95 -24.75 -28.33
N LEU A 135 -15.31 -23.79 -29.00
CA LEU A 135 -15.55 -23.50 -30.42
C LEU A 135 -15.19 -24.68 -31.31
N GLU A 136 -14.05 -25.33 -31.07
CA GLU A 136 -13.65 -26.55 -31.77
C GLU A 136 -14.66 -27.68 -31.55
N GLY A 137 -15.17 -27.83 -30.33
CA GLY A 137 -16.26 -28.75 -30.01
C GLY A 137 -17.54 -28.46 -30.80
N ARG A 138 -17.90 -27.19 -31.00
CA ARG A 138 -19.09 -26.78 -31.78
C ARG A 138 -18.89 -26.88 -33.29
N LYS A 139 -17.70 -26.56 -33.83
CA LYS A 139 -17.37 -26.77 -35.26
C LYS A 139 -17.43 -28.23 -35.68
N ALA A 140 -17.24 -29.12 -34.70
CA ALA A 140 -17.44 -30.55 -34.86
C ALA A 140 -18.92 -30.95 -34.95
N ASN A 141 -19.85 -30.07 -34.58
CA ASN A 141 -21.27 -30.37 -34.50
C ASN A 141 -22.07 -29.84 -35.70
N PHE A 142 -22.94 -30.66 -36.27
CA PHE A 142 -24.01 -30.16 -37.14
C PHE A 142 -25.34 -30.20 -36.39
N GLU A 143 -25.95 -29.02 -36.17
CA GLU A 143 -27.27 -28.90 -35.57
C GLU A 143 -28.32 -28.65 -36.67
N ILE A 144 -29.26 -29.57 -36.83
CA ILE A 144 -30.37 -29.42 -37.78
C ILE A 144 -31.62 -29.03 -36.98
N LYS A 145 -32.09 -27.81 -37.18
CA LYS A 145 -33.31 -27.27 -36.55
C LYS A 145 -34.52 -27.44 -37.49
N ASN A 146 -35.72 -27.37 -36.92
CA ASN A 146 -36.99 -27.38 -37.66
C ASN A 146 -37.24 -28.65 -38.48
N VAL A 147 -36.73 -29.78 -38.02
CA VAL A 147 -37.01 -31.08 -38.63
C VAL A 147 -38.46 -31.49 -38.32
N PRO A 148 -39.34 -31.68 -39.34
CA PRO A 148 -40.71 -32.12 -39.12
C PRO A 148 -40.75 -33.46 -38.38
N LYS A 149 -41.61 -33.56 -37.35
CA LYS A 149 -41.76 -34.79 -36.58
C LYS A 149 -42.74 -35.74 -37.26
N LYS A 150 -42.35 -36.99 -37.43
CA LYS A 150 -43.26 -38.07 -37.82
C LYS A 150 -43.71 -38.85 -36.57
N PRO A 151 -44.98 -39.28 -36.47
CA PRO A 151 -45.39 -40.20 -35.42
C PRO A 151 -44.70 -41.57 -35.62
N ASN A 152 -44.26 -42.20 -34.52
CA ASN A 152 -43.57 -43.50 -34.53
C ASN A 152 -42.27 -43.54 -35.35
N GLU A 153 -41.52 -42.44 -35.37
CA GLU A 153 -40.26 -42.32 -36.09
C GLU A 153 -39.19 -43.30 -35.56
N THR A 154 -38.66 -44.14 -36.45
CA THR A 154 -37.59 -45.10 -36.15
C THR A 154 -36.21 -44.48 -36.34
N THR A 155 -35.16 -45.13 -35.85
CA THR A 155 -33.77 -44.69 -36.08
C THR A 155 -33.42 -44.63 -37.57
N GLU A 156 -33.98 -45.53 -38.38
CA GLU A 156 -33.75 -45.59 -39.83
C GLU A 156 -34.38 -44.40 -40.57
N ASP A 157 -35.57 -43.97 -40.16
CA ASP A 157 -36.24 -42.78 -40.72
C ASP A 157 -35.38 -41.52 -40.57
N LEU A 158 -34.70 -41.40 -39.44
CA LEU A 158 -33.79 -40.29 -39.12
C LEU A 158 -32.55 -40.30 -40.00
N LEU A 159 -31.97 -41.48 -40.16
CA LEU A 159 -30.80 -41.67 -41.00
C LEU A 159 -31.12 -41.39 -42.46
N ASN A 160 -32.24 -41.89 -42.97
CA ASN A 160 -32.73 -41.60 -44.31
C ASN A 160 -32.95 -40.10 -44.53
N MET A 161 -33.44 -39.39 -43.52
CA MET A 161 -33.57 -37.93 -43.59
C MET A 161 -32.22 -37.23 -43.69
N VAL A 162 -31.24 -37.63 -42.87
CA VAL A 162 -29.87 -37.10 -42.93
C VAL A 162 -29.24 -37.40 -44.30
N PHE A 163 -29.42 -38.61 -44.84
CA PHE A 163 -28.95 -38.95 -46.19
C PHE A 163 -29.59 -38.09 -47.27
N THR A 164 -30.90 -37.88 -47.20
CA THR A 164 -31.63 -37.04 -48.16
C THR A 164 -31.13 -35.60 -48.11
N LEU A 165 -30.94 -35.05 -46.92
CA LEU A 165 -30.35 -33.72 -46.72
C LEU A 165 -28.92 -33.66 -47.25
N SER A 166 -28.08 -34.66 -46.98
CA SER A 166 -26.70 -34.69 -47.47
C SER A 166 -26.62 -34.69 -49.00
N ARG A 167 -27.50 -35.46 -49.66
CA ARG A 167 -27.63 -35.47 -51.13
C ARG A 167 -28.05 -34.10 -51.66
N SER A 168 -28.96 -33.40 -50.97
CA SER A 168 -29.41 -32.07 -51.38
C SER A 168 -28.31 -31.01 -51.32
N VAL A 169 -27.32 -31.17 -50.42
CA VAL A 169 -26.16 -30.27 -50.27
C VAL A 169 -24.94 -30.76 -51.08
N ALA A 170 -25.13 -31.75 -51.97
CA ALA A 170 -24.07 -32.40 -52.75
C ALA A 170 -22.91 -32.98 -51.89
N PHE A 171 -23.23 -33.45 -50.68
CA PHE A 171 -22.28 -34.10 -49.80
C PHE A 171 -22.47 -35.62 -49.82
N THR A 172 -21.40 -36.38 -50.06
CA THR A 172 -21.45 -37.85 -50.13
C THR A 172 -21.15 -38.45 -48.75
N ILE A 173 -22.16 -39.01 -48.09
CA ILE A 173 -21.97 -39.79 -46.86
C ILE A 173 -21.65 -41.24 -47.25
N LEU A 174 -20.51 -41.76 -46.80
CA LEU A 174 -20.14 -43.17 -46.96
C LEU A 174 -20.65 -43.98 -45.75
N GLN A 175 -21.31 -45.10 -46.00
CA GLN A 175 -21.75 -46.02 -44.95
C GLN A 175 -20.57 -46.93 -44.56
N SER A 176 -20.29 -47.05 -43.26
CA SER A 176 -19.25 -47.95 -42.74
C SER A 176 -19.86 -49.31 -42.39
N GLU A 177 -19.18 -50.40 -42.73
CA GLU A 177 -19.66 -51.78 -42.61
C GLU A 177 -19.90 -52.25 -41.16
N ARG A 178 -19.36 -51.55 -40.15
CA ARG A 178 -19.49 -51.96 -38.73
C ARG A 178 -20.80 -51.53 -38.04
N GLY A 179 -21.89 -51.40 -38.79
CA GLY A 179 -23.22 -51.09 -38.24
C GLY A 179 -23.35 -49.71 -37.57
N GLY A 180 -22.33 -48.85 -37.70
CA GLY A 180 -22.35 -47.46 -37.28
C GLY A 180 -22.20 -46.56 -38.50
N TYR A 181 -23.07 -45.57 -38.63
CA TYR A 181 -22.94 -44.53 -39.66
C TYR A 181 -21.75 -43.65 -39.32
N VAL A 182 -20.58 -44.07 -39.79
CA VAL A 182 -19.39 -43.23 -39.78
C VAL A 182 -19.52 -42.31 -40.99
N LEU A 183 -20.20 -41.16 -40.84
CA LEU A 183 -19.66 -39.96 -41.50
C LEU A 183 -18.17 -39.98 -41.16
N LEU A 184 -17.27 -39.70 -42.11
CA LEU A 184 -15.79 -39.68 -41.93
C LEU A 184 -15.27 -38.79 -40.78
N MET A 185 -16.18 -38.28 -39.96
CA MET A 185 -16.07 -37.51 -38.75
C MET A 185 -16.91 -38.23 -37.68
N GLY A 186 -16.41 -39.36 -37.16
CA GLY A 186 -17.22 -40.34 -36.42
C GLY A 186 -17.97 -39.77 -35.22
N GLN A 187 -19.26 -40.10 -35.12
CA GLN A 187 -20.08 -39.92 -33.90
C GLN A 187 -21.51 -40.49 -33.87
N ASN A 188 -22.10 -40.47 -32.67
CA ASN A 188 -23.46 -40.91 -32.33
C ASN A 188 -24.50 -39.82 -32.65
N THR A 189 -25.55 -40.14 -33.41
CA THR A 189 -26.72 -39.28 -33.62
C THR A 189 -27.81 -39.59 -32.60
N TYR A 190 -28.28 -38.58 -31.86
CA TYR A 190 -29.40 -38.74 -30.93
C TYR A 190 -30.32 -37.52 -30.95
N ARG A 191 -31.62 -37.77 -30.75
CA ARG A 191 -32.63 -36.71 -30.59
C ARG A 191 -32.69 -36.31 -29.13
N THR A 192 -32.41 -35.05 -28.81
CA THR A 192 -32.57 -34.55 -27.43
C THR A 192 -33.96 -33.97 -27.25
N HIS A 193 -34.71 -34.47 -26.28
CA HIS A 193 -35.94 -33.83 -25.82
C HIS A 193 -35.59 -32.65 -24.89
N GLY A 194 -35.37 -31.47 -25.47
CA GLY A 194 -35.25 -30.25 -24.69
C GLY A 194 -36.61 -29.86 -24.09
N LYS A 195 -36.68 -29.68 -22.76
CA LYS A 195 -37.87 -29.18 -22.04
C LYS A 195 -38.02 -27.66 -22.16
N ASN A 196 -37.81 -27.08 -23.35
CA ASN A 196 -38.05 -25.66 -23.58
C ASN A 196 -39.45 -25.47 -24.18
N MET A 197 -40.20 -24.49 -23.67
CA MET A 197 -41.65 -24.36 -23.88
C MET A 197 -42.08 -23.97 -25.30
N ASP A 198 -41.15 -23.72 -26.22
CA ASP A 198 -41.44 -23.56 -27.64
C ASP A 198 -41.01 -24.81 -28.41
N ARG A 199 -41.94 -25.38 -29.17
CA ARG A 199 -41.95 -26.74 -29.74
C ARG A 199 -40.91 -27.01 -30.84
N ASN A 200 -39.68 -26.53 -30.71
CA ASN A 200 -38.62 -26.80 -31.66
C ASN A 200 -37.77 -27.98 -31.17
N VAL A 201 -37.64 -29.01 -32.02
CA VAL A 201 -36.73 -30.13 -31.76
C VAL A 201 -35.41 -29.89 -32.47
N THR A 202 -34.35 -30.05 -31.69
CA THR A 202 -32.96 -29.93 -32.10
C THR A 202 -32.33 -31.31 -32.22
N TRP A 203 -31.55 -31.51 -33.30
CA TRP A 203 -30.67 -32.67 -33.48
C TRP A 203 -29.22 -32.29 -33.18
N TYR A 204 -28.50 -33.15 -32.45
CA TYR A 204 -27.07 -33.00 -32.23
C TYR A 204 -26.32 -34.14 -32.91
N CYS A 205 -25.31 -33.80 -33.70
CA CYS A 205 -24.30 -34.73 -34.20
C CYS A 205 -22.96 -34.09 -33.91
N SER A 206 -22.27 -34.49 -32.85
CA SER A 206 -20.93 -33.98 -32.52
C SER A 206 -19.90 -34.72 -33.39
N LYS A 207 -18.61 -34.40 -33.32
CA LYS A 207 -17.54 -35.16 -33.99
C LYS A 207 -16.41 -35.39 -33.01
N ARG A 208 -16.09 -36.66 -32.72
CA ARG A 208 -14.94 -36.98 -31.88
C ARG A 208 -13.70 -37.00 -32.77
N ARG A 209 -12.80 -36.04 -32.57
CA ARG A 209 -11.45 -36.11 -33.12
C ARG A 209 -10.72 -37.23 -32.37
N TRP A 210 -10.51 -38.37 -33.02
CA TRP A 210 -9.49 -39.31 -32.56
C TRP A 210 -8.14 -38.66 -32.85
N THR A 211 -7.51 -38.08 -31.83
CA THR A 211 -6.06 -37.85 -31.91
C THR A 211 -5.44 -39.22 -31.97
N LEU A 212 -4.94 -39.60 -33.14
CA LEU A 212 -4.00 -40.70 -33.30
C LEU A 212 -2.81 -40.35 -32.40
N CYS A 213 -2.79 -40.89 -31.17
CA CYS A 213 -1.57 -40.94 -30.39
C CYS A 213 -0.59 -41.77 -31.20
N GLN A 214 0.21 -41.13 -32.03
CA GLN A 214 1.51 -41.65 -32.39
C GLN A 214 2.27 -41.72 -31.06
N ALA A 215 2.23 -42.89 -30.44
CA ALA A 215 3.19 -43.26 -29.42
C ALA A 215 4.57 -43.17 -30.08
N SER A 216 5.21 -42.02 -29.91
CA SER A 216 6.63 -41.86 -30.13
C SER A 216 7.34 -42.81 -29.16
N LYS A 217 7.62 -44.02 -29.62
CA LYS A 217 8.69 -44.85 -29.07
C LYS A 217 10.00 -44.18 -29.45
N ASP A 218 10.34 -43.10 -28.76
CA ASP A 218 11.72 -42.61 -28.74
C ASP A 218 12.09 -42.36 -27.29
N ASP A 219 12.66 -43.41 -26.70
CA ASP A 219 13.54 -43.36 -25.56
C ASP A 219 14.59 -42.26 -25.76
N LYS A 220 14.59 -41.23 -24.89
CA LYS A 220 15.81 -40.54 -24.43
C LYS A 220 15.51 -39.66 -23.22
N LYS A 221 15.89 -40.18 -22.04
CA LYS A 221 16.10 -39.40 -20.81
C LYS A 221 17.04 -38.22 -21.08
N PRO A 222 16.70 -36.97 -20.71
CA PRO A 222 17.72 -35.98 -20.41
C PRO A 222 18.30 -36.28 -19.02
N ALA A 223 19.63 -36.36 -18.96
CA ALA A 223 20.40 -36.52 -17.74
C ALA A 223 20.17 -35.31 -16.82
N ILE A 224 20.02 -35.61 -15.54
CA ILE A 224 20.19 -34.64 -14.45
C ILE A 224 21.68 -34.26 -14.45
N VAL A 225 21.98 -33.01 -14.77
CA VAL A 225 23.28 -32.40 -14.45
C VAL A 225 23.02 -31.46 -13.30
N GLU A 226 23.39 -31.90 -12.10
CA GLU A 226 23.65 -31.00 -10.98
C GLU A 226 24.93 -30.23 -11.30
N CYS A 227 24.83 -28.90 -11.22
CA CYS A 227 25.94 -27.99 -10.98
C CYS A 227 25.48 -27.02 -9.89
#